data_AF-A0A966L6P2-F1
#
_entry.id   AF-A0A966L6P2-F1
#
_cell.length_a   1.000
_cell.length_b   1.000
_cell.length_c   1.000
_cell.angle_alpha   90.00
_cell.angle_beta   90.00
_cell.angle_gamma   90.00
#
_symmetry.space_group_name_H-M   'P 1'
#
loop_
_entity.id
_entity.type
_entity.pdbx_description
1 polymer ?
#
loop_
_entity_poly.entity_id
_entity_poly.type
_entity_poly.pdbx_seq_one_letter_code
_entity_poly.pdbx_strand_id
1 'polypeptide(L)'
;MKAKIKDYTTNQGIAIMMEHLSLGKGGRHRQTLSYGKSPDLTLSPRQTLGQEVWDIRSIYLRQRLYNTAIIKGLQELIKLNKTTWLSFFDRGVINP
;
A
#
# COMPACT_ATOMS: atom_id res chain seq x y z
N MET A 1 -11.63 -14.81 7.15
CA MET A 1 -10.54 -15.44 7.95
C MET A 1 -9.89 -14.34 8.77
N LYS A 2 -9.81 -14.45 10.11
CA LYS A 2 -9.16 -13.45 10.97
C LYS A 2 -7.78 -14.00 11.36
N ALA A 3 -6.70 -13.31 10.97
CA ALA A 3 -5.36 -13.72 11.36
C ALA A 3 -5.23 -13.66 12.89
N LYS A 4 -4.74 -14.73 13.52
CA LYS A 4 -4.46 -14.78 14.96
C LYS A 4 -3.03 -14.32 15.21
N ILE A 5 -2.75 -13.04 14.94
CA ILE A 5 -1.47 -12.40 15.23
C ILE A 5 -1.68 -11.43 16.40
N LYS A 6 -0.75 -11.43 17.36
CA LYS A 6 -0.77 -10.49 18.50
C LYS A 6 -0.78 -9.06 17.94
N ASP A 7 -1.66 -8.21 18.48
CA ASP A 7 -1.84 -6.81 18.06
C ASP A 7 -2.40 -6.60 16.63
N TYR A 8 -2.96 -7.63 16.00
CA TYR A 8 -3.68 -7.50 14.73
C TYR A 8 -5.04 -6.81 14.92
N THR A 9 -5.18 -5.61 14.34
CA THR A 9 -6.44 -4.85 14.33
C THR A 9 -7.04 -4.81 12.92
N THR A 10 -8.37 -4.86 12.81
CA THR A 10 -9.09 -4.87 11.52
C THR A 10 -9.76 -3.54 11.17
N ASN A 11 -9.69 -2.56 12.08
CA ASN A 11 -10.40 -1.28 11.99
C ASN A 11 -9.48 -0.06 11.87
N GLN A 12 -8.15 -0.26 11.90
CA GLN A 12 -7.17 0.83 11.81
C GLN A 12 -6.35 0.79 10.52
N GLY A 13 -6.78 -0.03 9.55
CA GLY A 13 -6.12 -0.11 8.24
C GLY A 13 -6.26 1.20 7.46
N ILE A 14 -5.18 1.61 6.81
CA ILE A 14 -5.17 2.75 5.89
C ILE A 14 -5.41 2.22 4.48
N ALA A 15 -6.56 2.53 3.89
CA ALA A 15 -6.92 2.09 2.55
C ALA A 15 -6.26 2.98 1.48
N ILE A 16 -5.82 2.37 0.38
CA ILE A 16 -5.37 3.10 -0.81
C ILE A 16 -6.49 3.08 -1.84
N MET A 17 -7.10 4.23 -2.07
CA MET A 17 -8.15 4.37 -3.08
C MET A 17 -7.53 4.60 -4.45
N MET A 18 -7.99 3.82 -5.42
CA MET A 18 -7.53 3.88 -6.80
C MET A 18 -8.72 4.17 -7.71
N GLU A 19 -8.52 5.03 -8.69
CA GLU A 19 -9.58 5.46 -9.60
C GLU A 19 -10.30 4.27 -10.28
N HIS A 20 -11.63 4.34 -10.24
CA HIS A 20 -12.51 3.47 -11.01
C HIS A 20 -12.83 4.14 -12.36
N LEU A 21 -12.45 3.51 -13.47
CA LEU A 21 -12.82 4.00 -14.79
C LEU A 21 -14.33 3.75 -15.00
N SER A 22 -15.12 4.80 -15.16
CA SER A 22 -16.53 4.66 -15.50
C SER A 22 -16.68 4.16 -16.93
N LEU A 23 -17.60 3.19 -17.13
CA LEU A 23 -17.77 2.32 -18.32
C LEU A 23 -16.68 1.24 -18.52
N GLY A 24 -16.60 0.26 -17.60
CA GLY A 24 -16.05 -1.08 -17.92
C GLY A 24 -15.29 -1.83 -16.82
N LYS A 25 -15.43 -3.18 -16.85
CA LYS A 25 -14.60 -4.31 -16.34
C LYS A 25 -13.70 -4.15 -15.07
N GLY A 26 -13.89 -3.14 -14.23
CA GLY A 26 -13.19 -2.94 -12.96
C GLY A 26 -12.05 -1.90 -13.02
N GLY A 27 -11.93 -1.11 -11.95
CA GLY A 27 -10.96 -0.01 -11.80
C GLY A 27 -9.50 -0.43 -11.66
N ARG A 28 -8.59 0.53 -11.47
CA ARG A 28 -7.13 0.29 -11.39
C ARG A 28 -6.72 -0.56 -10.19
N HIS A 29 -7.58 -0.69 -9.18
CA HIS A 29 -7.33 -1.58 -8.04
C HIS A 29 -7.06 -3.03 -8.46
N ARG A 30 -7.69 -3.54 -9.53
CA ARG A 30 -7.44 -4.92 -10.01
C ARG A 30 -6.05 -5.13 -10.63
N GLN A 31 -5.34 -4.04 -10.91
CA GLN A 31 -4.02 -4.06 -11.53
C GLN A 31 -2.90 -4.11 -10.48
N THR A 32 -3.23 -3.96 -9.19
CA THR A 32 -2.22 -4.00 -8.13
C THR A 32 -1.70 -5.40 -7.91
N LEU A 33 -0.43 -5.51 -7.51
CA LEU A 33 0.24 -6.77 -7.22
C LEU A 33 -0.49 -7.56 -6.12
N SER A 34 -1.09 -6.86 -5.17
CA SER A 34 -1.84 -7.40 -4.03
C SER A 34 -3.27 -7.86 -4.36
N TYR A 35 -3.82 -7.50 -5.52
CA TYR A 35 -5.20 -7.83 -5.85
C TYR A 35 -5.44 -9.34 -5.91
N GLY A 36 -6.40 -9.82 -5.11
CA GLY A 36 -6.76 -11.23 -5.04
C GLY A 36 -5.70 -12.14 -4.40
N LYS A 37 -4.64 -11.58 -3.79
CA LYS A 37 -3.57 -12.35 -3.16
C LYS A 37 -3.63 -12.25 -1.64
N SER A 38 -3.18 -13.31 -0.98
CA SER A 38 -2.90 -13.26 0.46
C SER A 38 -1.65 -12.41 0.73
N PRO A 39 -1.59 -11.70 1.87
CA PRO A 39 -0.40 -10.94 2.26
C PRO A 39 0.83 -11.85 2.37
N ASP A 40 1.97 -11.36 1.88
CA ASP A 40 3.26 -12.00 2.12
C ASP A 40 3.75 -11.62 3.52
N LEU A 41 3.71 -12.58 4.45
CA LEU A 41 4.12 -12.38 5.84
C LEU A 41 5.64 -12.48 6.04
N THR A 42 6.42 -12.77 4.99
CA THR A 42 7.88 -12.75 5.05
C THR A 42 8.45 -11.34 4.92
N LEU A 43 7.66 -10.39 4.40
CA LEU A 43 8.04 -9.00 4.25
C LEU A 43 7.78 -8.20 5.54
N SER A 44 8.72 -7.34 5.91
CA SER A 44 8.49 -6.34 6.95
C SER A 44 7.42 -5.33 6.51
N PRO A 45 6.70 -4.67 7.45
CA PRO A 45 5.71 -3.64 7.11
C PRO A 45 6.27 -2.55 6.21
N ARG A 46 7.52 -2.13 6.42
CA ARG A 46 8.23 -1.16 5.57
C ARG A 46 8.43 -1.65 4.14
N GLN A 47 8.84 -2.91 3.97
CA GLN A 47 9.00 -3.50 2.64
C GLN A 47 7.66 -3.62 1.92
N THR A 48 6.62 -4.10 2.61
CA THR A 48 5.27 -4.21 2.07
C THR A 48 4.74 -2.84 1.62
N LEU A 49 4.82 -1.81 2.46
CA LEU A 49 4.39 -0.46 2.09
C LEU A 49 5.19 0.08 0.90
N GLY A 50 6.51 -0.16 0.87
CA GLY A 50 7.36 0.24 -0.25
C GLY A 50 6.97 -0.43 -1.57
N GLN A 51 6.68 -1.73 -1.53
CA GLN A 51 6.28 -2.52 -2.69
C GLN A 51 4.93 -2.03 -3.25
N GLU A 52 3.93 -1.81 -2.39
CA GLU A 52 2.61 -1.32 -2.80
C GLU A 52 2.69 0.09 -3.41
N VAL A 53 3.47 1.00 -2.79
CA VAL A 53 3.68 2.35 -3.34
C VAL A 53 4.37 2.30 -4.71
N TRP A 54 5.39 1.46 -4.85
CA TRP A 54 6.13 1.32 -6.11
C TRP A 54 5.25 0.73 -7.22
N ASP A 55 4.41 -0.25 -6.88
CA ASP A 55 3.44 -0.85 -7.79
C ASP A 55 2.43 0.18 -8.30
N ILE A 56 1.80 0.93 -7.39
CA ILE A 56 0.85 1.99 -7.75
C ILE A 56 1.51 3.03 -8.64
N ARG A 57 2.71 3.49 -8.28
CA ARG A 57 3.50 4.41 -9.11
C ARG A 57 3.73 3.83 -10.50
N SER A 58 4.08 2.55 -10.60
CA SER A 58 4.33 1.86 -11.87
C SER A 58 3.07 1.78 -12.75
N ILE A 59 1.90 1.54 -12.15
CA ILE A 59 0.61 1.53 -12.86
C ILE A 59 0.34 2.91 -13.48
N TYR A 60 0.41 3.98 -12.68
CA TYR A 60 0.14 5.34 -13.17
C TYR A 60 1.17 5.81 -14.20
N LEU A 61 2.45 5.47 -14.03
CA LEU A 61 3.49 5.78 -15.02
C LEU A 61 3.23 5.11 -16.36
N ARG A 62 2.91 3.81 -16.35
CA ARG A 62 2.61 3.04 -17.57
C ARG A 62 1.41 3.60 -18.34
N GLN A 63 0.43 4.14 -17.61
CA GLN A 63 -0.77 4.75 -18.18
C GLN A 63 -0.59 6.23 -18.53
N ARG A 64 0.60 6.81 -18.32
CA ARG A 64 0.88 8.25 -18.50
C ARG A 64 -0.02 9.16 -17.67
N LEU A 65 -0.43 8.70 -16.49
CA LEU A 65 -1.30 9.40 -15.55
C LEU A 65 -0.57 9.81 -14.25
N TYR A 66 0.74 9.57 -14.16
CA TYR A 66 1.54 9.94 -12.99
C TYR A 66 1.79 11.46 -12.93
N ASN A 67 0.90 12.16 -12.24
CA ASN A 67 0.89 13.62 -12.10
C ASN A 67 1.10 14.07 -10.64
N THR A 68 1.11 15.39 -10.42
CA THR A 68 1.32 15.99 -9.09
C THR A 68 0.31 15.53 -8.04
N ALA A 69 -0.94 15.25 -8.41
CA ALA A 69 -1.95 14.76 -7.47
C ALA A 69 -1.61 13.33 -6.99
N ILE A 70 -1.22 12.45 -7.92
CA ILE A 70 -0.76 11.09 -7.58
C ILE A 70 0.50 11.13 -6.71
N ILE A 71 1.46 12.00 -7.04
CA ILE A 71 2.69 12.18 -6.25
C ILE A 71 2.36 12.57 -4.81
N LYS A 72 1.51 13.59 -4.63
CA LYS A 72 1.09 14.06 -3.31
C LYS A 72 0.34 12.97 -2.53
N GLY A 73 -0.60 12.27 -3.17
CA GLY A 73 -1.35 11.19 -2.53
C GLY A 73 -0.44 10.05 -2.04
N LEU A 74 0.57 9.65 -2.81
CA LEU A 74 1.54 8.65 -2.38
C LEU A 74 2.43 9.14 -1.22
N GLN A 75 2.84 10.41 -1.24
CA GLN A 75 3.61 11.00 -0.14
C GLN A 75 2.80 11.09 1.15
N GLU A 76 1.54 11.50 1.05
CA GLU A 76 0.59 11.57 2.17
C GLU A 76 0.30 10.18 2.73
N LEU A 77 0.10 9.17 1.88
CA LEU A 77 -0.07 7.78 2.30
C LEU A 77 1.13 7.29 3.13
N ILE A 78 2.36 7.53 2.66
CA ILE A 78 3.58 7.13 3.38
C ILE A 78 3.66 7.85 4.73
N LYS A 79 3.38 9.16 4.74
CA LYS A 79 3.40 9.97 5.95
C LYS A 79 2.37 9.46 6.95
N LEU A 80 1.13 9.25 6.51
CA LEU A 80 0.02 8.78 7.34
C LEU A 80 0.35 7.43 7.99
N ASN A 81 0.85 6.46 7.22
CA ASN A 81 1.25 5.16 7.76
C ASN A 81 2.32 5.29 8.85
N LYS A 82 3.36 6.11 8.62
CA LYS A 82 4.43 6.32 9.61
C LYS A 82 3.96 7.04 10.86
N THR A 83 3.04 7.99 10.73
CA THR A 83 2.52 8.75 11.88
C THR A 83 1.49 7.98 12.69
N THR A 84 0.67 7.16 12.03
CA THR A 84 -0.34 6.32 12.70
C THR A 84 0.29 5.14 13.43
N TRP A 85 1.33 4.54 12.85
CA TRP A 85 1.99 3.35 13.38
C TRP A 85 3.46 3.64 13.68
N LEU A 86 3.70 4.31 14.80
CA LEU A 86 5.04 4.68 15.24
C LEU A 86 5.92 3.42 15.35
N SER A 87 7.17 3.49 14.88
CA SER A 87 8.18 2.41 14.87
C SER A 87 7.93 1.20 13.95
N PHE A 88 6.71 0.97 13.44
CA PHE A 88 6.41 -0.17 12.56
C PHE A 88 7.10 -0.10 11.19
N PHE A 89 7.31 1.12 10.69
CA PHE A 89 7.86 1.37 9.35
C PHE A 89 9.30 1.89 9.38
N ASP A 90 9.93 1.92 10.55
CA ASP A 90 11.32 2.34 10.70
C ASP A 90 12.26 1.33 10.05
N ARG A 91 13.49 1.77 9.73
CA ARG A 91 14.51 0.83 9.27
C ARG A 91 14.86 -0.03 10.46
N GLY A 92 14.49 -1.31 10.43
CA GLY A 92 15.00 -2.27 11.40
C GLY A 92 16.53 -2.25 11.36
N VAL A 93 17.14 -1.88 12.47
CA VAL A 93 18.46 -2.40 12.81
C VAL A 93 18.28 -3.92 12.83
N ILE A 94 19.04 -4.60 11.98
CA ILE A 94 19.18 -6.05 12.06
C ILE A 94 19.73 -6.32 13.46
N ASN A 95 18.93 -6.87 14.37
CA ASN A 95 19.52 -7.48 15.56
C ASN A 95 20.35 -8.66 15.05
N PRO A 96 21.67 -8.71 15.33
CA PRO A 96 22.51 -9.84 14.96
C PRO A 96 22.04 -11.15 15.59
#